data_AF-A0A8K0QDG9-F1
#
_entry.id   AF-A0A8K0QDG9-F1
#
_cell.length_a   1.000
_cell.length_b   1.000
_cell.length_c   1.000
_cell.angle_alpha   90.00
_cell.angle_beta   90.00
_cell.angle_gamma   90.00
#
_symmetry.space_group_name_H-M   'P 1'
#
loop_
_entity.id
_entity.type
_entity.pdbx_description
1 polymer ?
#
loop_
_entity_poly.entity_id
_entity_poly.type
_entity_poly.pdbx_seq_one_letter_code
_entity_poly.pdbx_strand_id
1 'polypeptide(L)'
;MMESLLSLAFDNLSSYDGPKVRKGLRQVEGLLAQICLSNPRNDRTKGGRDPDKDDSEASPARNKDLAQLGQDPAFREFFKLQEGFEWNVAMRLIGTLDRLMAKGSDGQNDLLILSALDLIQGALLLHPPSKSLFSREQNMNLLLDLLEPFNCPAIQSATLLTLVTALIDTPRNTRTFEDLDGLLTVTSLFKSRSTAREVKLKLVEFLYFYLMPEMPSIPRADQRDSVPGMLQRSPSKLAGAFAAESRRKRSGSVDGEITLTTEEKQELLSQHLSSVEDLVKDLRTCAPFGGVVC
;
A
#
# COMPACT_ATOMS: atom_id res chain seq x y z
N MET A 1 -18.21 -13.58 -14.09
CA MET A 1 -16.99 -14.35 -14.41
C MET A 1 -15.91 -14.10 -13.36
N MET A 2 -15.69 -12.84 -12.95
CA MET A 2 -14.77 -12.52 -11.86
C MET A 2 -15.30 -12.95 -10.48
N GLU A 3 -16.59 -12.76 -10.21
CA GLU A 3 -17.25 -13.20 -8.96
C GLU A 3 -17.03 -14.69 -8.67
N SER A 4 -17.16 -15.56 -9.67
CA SER A 4 -16.92 -17.00 -9.50
C SER A 4 -15.45 -17.33 -9.17
N LEU A 5 -14.50 -16.56 -9.74
CA LEU A 5 -13.08 -16.71 -9.42
C LEU A 5 -12.79 -16.27 -7.99
N LEU A 6 -13.37 -15.13 -7.58
CA LEU A 6 -13.27 -14.64 -6.21
C LEU A 6 -13.93 -15.59 -5.21
N SER A 7 -15.10 -16.13 -5.52
CA SER A 7 -15.79 -17.11 -4.67
C SER A 7 -14.91 -18.32 -4.40
N LEU A 8 -14.35 -18.92 -5.46
CA LEU A 8 -13.47 -20.07 -5.33
C LEU A 8 -12.20 -19.74 -4.53
N ALA A 9 -11.63 -18.55 -4.75
CA ALA A 9 -10.48 -18.09 -3.97
C ALA A 9 -10.83 -17.91 -2.49
N PHE A 10 -11.99 -17.33 -2.19
CA PHE A 10 -12.43 -17.04 -0.82
C PHE A 10 -12.79 -18.30 -0.04
N ASP A 11 -13.39 -19.30 -0.68
CA ASP A 11 -13.62 -20.62 -0.08
C ASP A 11 -12.29 -21.24 0.37
N ASN A 12 -11.26 -21.17 -0.49
CA ASN A 12 -9.93 -21.65 -0.15
C ASN A 12 -9.26 -20.83 0.97
N LEU A 13 -9.39 -19.50 0.94
CA LEU A 13 -8.84 -18.58 1.94
C LEU A 13 -9.48 -18.76 3.32
N SER A 14 -10.77 -19.11 3.38
CA SER A 14 -11.51 -19.37 4.62
C SER A 14 -11.12 -20.69 5.30
N SER A 15 -10.33 -21.53 4.64
CA SER A 15 -9.88 -22.81 5.21
C SER A 15 -8.82 -22.64 6.29
N TYR A 16 -8.75 -23.59 7.24
CA TYR A 16 -7.64 -23.74 8.18
C TYR A 16 -6.50 -24.61 7.64
N ASP A 17 -6.69 -25.22 6.47
CA ASP A 17 -5.72 -26.09 5.81
C ASP A 17 -4.72 -25.25 5.00
N GLY A 18 -3.43 -25.33 5.35
CA GLY A 18 -2.37 -24.50 4.77
C GLY A 18 -2.27 -24.59 3.24
N PRO A 19 -2.27 -25.80 2.64
CA PRO A 19 -2.39 -26.01 1.21
C PRO A 19 -3.59 -25.32 0.54
N LYS A 20 -4.78 -25.34 1.17
CA LYS A 20 -5.97 -24.62 0.65
C LYS A 20 -5.76 -23.12 0.74
N VAL A 21 -5.29 -22.59 1.86
CA VAL A 21 -4.98 -21.15 1.99
C VAL A 21 -3.98 -20.71 0.92
N ARG A 22 -2.89 -21.47 0.73
CA ARG A 22 -1.90 -21.23 -0.33
C ARG A 22 -2.53 -21.17 -1.71
N LYS A 23 -3.45 -22.11 -2.01
CA LYS A 23 -4.19 -22.13 -3.28
C LYS A 23 -5.06 -20.88 -3.43
N GLY A 24 -5.77 -20.48 -2.37
CA GLY A 24 -6.57 -19.25 -2.36
C GLY A 24 -5.74 -17.99 -2.62
N LEU A 25 -4.60 -17.86 -1.94
CA LEU A 25 -3.67 -16.73 -2.13
C LEU A 25 -3.17 -16.67 -3.58
N ARG A 26 -2.75 -17.81 -4.16
CA ARG A 26 -2.32 -17.87 -5.58
C ARG A 26 -3.44 -17.54 -6.56
N GLN A 27 -4.68 -17.88 -6.25
CA GLN A 27 -5.84 -17.52 -7.08
C GLN A 27 -6.09 -16.01 -7.08
N VAL A 28 -5.98 -15.37 -5.91
CA VAL A 28 -6.04 -13.91 -5.80
C VAL A 28 -4.87 -13.26 -6.54
N GLU A 29 -3.64 -13.72 -6.30
CA GLU A 29 -2.44 -13.24 -6.98
C GLU A 29 -2.58 -13.31 -8.51
N GLY A 30 -3.02 -14.46 -9.04
CA GLY A 30 -3.24 -14.65 -10.48
C GLY A 30 -4.30 -13.71 -11.05
N LEU A 31 -5.38 -13.44 -10.29
CA LEU A 31 -6.40 -12.46 -10.68
C LEU A 31 -5.83 -11.04 -10.74
N LEU A 32 -5.11 -10.60 -9.69
CA LEU A 32 -4.49 -9.28 -9.64
C LEU A 32 -3.44 -9.11 -10.75
N ALA A 33 -2.63 -10.13 -11.00
CA ALA A 33 -1.65 -10.14 -12.08
C ALA A 33 -2.30 -9.97 -13.45
N GLN A 34 -3.42 -10.66 -13.74
CA GLN A 34 -4.15 -10.51 -14.99
C GLN A 34 -4.73 -9.10 -15.19
N ILE A 35 -5.14 -8.46 -14.10
CA ILE A 35 -5.62 -7.08 -14.13
C ILE A 35 -4.45 -6.11 -14.45
N CYS A 36 -3.29 -6.29 -13.83
CA CYS A 36 -2.14 -5.39 -13.94
C CYS A 36 -1.29 -5.58 -15.22
N LEU A 37 -1.19 -6.81 -15.76
CA LEU A 37 -0.30 -7.13 -16.87
C LEU A 37 -1.01 -6.99 -18.22
N SER A 38 -0.31 -6.47 -19.23
CA SER A 38 -0.85 -6.34 -20.58
C SER A 38 -1.02 -7.73 -21.20
N ASN A 39 -2.21 -8.00 -21.74
CA ASN A 39 -2.47 -9.27 -22.39
C ASN A 39 -1.79 -9.26 -23.78
N PRO A 40 -0.79 -10.11 -24.05
CA PRO A 40 -0.04 -10.10 -25.32
C PRO A 40 -0.92 -10.40 -26.54
N ARG A 41 -2.15 -10.89 -26.35
CA ARG A 41 -3.11 -11.13 -27.43
C ARG A 41 -3.67 -9.83 -28.05
N ASN A 42 -3.68 -8.72 -27.32
CA ASN A 42 -4.27 -7.47 -27.80
C ASN A 42 -3.30 -6.61 -28.63
N ASP A 43 -2.00 -6.94 -28.64
CA ASP A 43 -0.97 -6.22 -29.39
C ASP A 43 -0.79 -6.78 -30.82
N ARG A 44 -1.36 -7.97 -31.11
CA ARG A 44 -1.30 -8.60 -32.44
C ARG A 44 -2.15 -7.90 -33.51
N THR A 45 -2.98 -6.92 -33.13
CA THR A 45 -3.83 -6.17 -34.05
C THR A 45 -3.24 -4.82 -34.49
N LYS A 46 -2.03 -4.44 -34.03
CA LYS A 46 -1.39 -3.17 -34.43
C LYS A 46 0.00 -3.30 -35.09
N GLY A 47 0.58 -4.50 -35.18
CA GLY A 47 1.81 -4.73 -35.94
C GLY A 47 1.50 -5.31 -37.32
N GLY A 48 1.78 -4.57 -38.39
CA GLY A 48 1.79 -5.12 -39.75
C GLY A 48 2.70 -6.35 -39.80
N ARG A 49 2.18 -7.44 -40.39
CA ARG A 49 2.91 -8.69 -40.62
C ARG A 49 4.12 -8.44 -41.52
N ASP A 50 5.33 -8.52 -40.95
CA ASP A 50 6.50 -9.00 -41.69
C ASP A 50 6.58 -10.53 -41.49
N PRO A 51 6.65 -11.38 -42.53
CA PRO A 51 6.47 -12.82 -42.37
C PRO A 51 7.74 -13.60 -41.98
N ASP A 52 8.86 -12.94 -41.66
CA ASP A 52 10.17 -13.62 -41.72
C ASP A 52 11.06 -13.44 -40.47
N LYS A 53 10.50 -13.68 -39.29
CA LYS A 53 11.29 -13.93 -38.08
C LYS A 53 10.71 -15.08 -37.27
N ASP A 54 11.25 -16.25 -37.54
CA ASP A 54 11.34 -17.37 -36.61
C ASP A 54 12.23 -16.92 -35.44
N ASP A 55 11.66 -16.81 -34.23
CA ASP A 55 12.41 -16.96 -32.98
C ASP A 55 11.45 -17.11 -31.79
N SER A 56 11.60 -18.25 -31.13
CA SER A 56 10.88 -18.64 -29.92
C SER A 56 11.54 -18.01 -28.69
N GLU A 57 11.16 -16.79 -28.35
CA GLU A 57 11.33 -16.27 -26.98
C GLU A 57 10.05 -15.55 -26.54
N ALA A 58 9.39 -16.10 -25.52
CA ALA A 58 8.22 -15.48 -24.89
C ALA A 58 8.63 -14.14 -24.28
N SER A 59 8.36 -13.04 -25.00
CA SER A 59 8.62 -11.69 -24.49
C SER A 59 7.89 -11.51 -23.15
N PRO A 60 8.56 -10.98 -22.10
CA PRO A 60 7.93 -10.81 -20.80
C PRO A 60 6.69 -9.91 -20.95
N ALA A 61 5.60 -10.29 -20.28
CA ALA A 61 4.36 -9.52 -20.28
C ALA A 61 4.67 -8.06 -19.89
N ARG A 62 4.39 -7.11 -20.79
CA ARG A 62 4.62 -5.69 -20.52
C ARG A 62 3.61 -5.20 -19.48
N ASN A 63 4.06 -4.52 -18.44
CA ASN A 63 3.19 -3.87 -17.47
C ASN A 63 2.28 -2.85 -18.19
N LYS A 64 0.98 -2.81 -17.84
CA LYS A 64 0.10 -1.75 -18.34
C LYS A 64 0.54 -0.42 -17.76
N ASP A 65 0.49 0.64 -18.56
CA ASP A 65 0.65 1.99 -18.01
C ASP A 65 -0.52 2.29 -17.06
N LEU A 66 -0.23 2.92 -15.92
CA LEU A 66 -1.22 3.20 -14.86
C LEU A 66 -2.42 4.00 -15.40
N ALA A 67 -2.18 4.92 -16.34
CA ALA A 67 -3.23 5.71 -16.98
C ALA A 67 -4.18 4.85 -17.85
N GLN A 68 -3.69 3.74 -18.38
CA GLN A 68 -4.47 2.81 -19.21
C GLN A 68 -5.28 1.83 -18.36
N LEU A 69 -4.82 1.52 -17.14
CA LEU A 69 -5.49 0.59 -16.24
C LEU A 69 -6.91 1.06 -15.88
N GLY A 70 -7.11 2.35 -15.62
CA GLY A 70 -8.44 2.92 -15.30
C GLY A 70 -9.47 2.81 -16.43
N GLN A 71 -9.03 2.54 -17.66
CA GLN A 71 -9.91 2.32 -18.82
C GLN A 71 -10.16 0.84 -19.11
N ASP A 72 -9.41 -0.06 -18.46
CA ASP A 72 -9.54 -1.50 -18.65
C ASP A 72 -10.88 -2.01 -18.07
N PRO A 73 -11.73 -2.68 -18.88
CA PRO A 73 -13.00 -3.21 -18.40
C PRO A 73 -12.88 -4.19 -17.23
N ALA A 74 -11.84 -5.03 -17.22
CA ALA A 74 -11.61 -5.99 -16.15
C ALA A 74 -11.20 -5.28 -14.85
N PHE A 75 -10.38 -4.22 -14.94
CA PHE A 75 -10.07 -3.39 -13.79
C PHE A 75 -11.32 -2.69 -13.23
N ARG A 76 -12.19 -2.15 -14.10
CA ARG A 76 -13.44 -1.50 -13.66
C ARG A 76 -14.41 -2.48 -13.00
N GLU A 77 -14.55 -3.69 -13.55
CA GLU A 77 -15.34 -4.76 -12.93
C GLU A 77 -14.77 -5.13 -11.57
N PHE A 78 -13.45 -5.35 -11.48
CA PHE A 78 -12.76 -5.62 -10.23
C PHE A 78 -13.01 -4.52 -9.20
N PHE A 79 -12.75 -3.27 -9.57
CA PHE A 79 -12.93 -2.10 -8.71
C PHE A 79 -14.36 -2.02 -8.17
N LYS A 80 -15.37 -2.20 -9.03
CA LYS A 80 -16.78 -2.22 -8.63
C LYS A 80 -17.08 -3.34 -7.63
N LEU A 81 -16.50 -4.53 -7.81
CA LEU A 81 -16.68 -5.64 -6.86
C LEU A 81 -16.04 -5.33 -5.50
N GLN A 82 -14.94 -4.56 -5.46
CA GLN A 82 -14.26 -4.21 -4.22
C GLN A 82 -15.03 -3.22 -3.33
N GLU A 83 -15.98 -2.46 -3.89
CA GLU A 83 -16.85 -1.55 -3.12
C GLU A 83 -17.83 -2.29 -2.20
N GLY A 84 -18.17 -3.55 -2.53
CA GLY A 84 -19.06 -4.39 -1.72
C GLY A 84 -18.31 -5.23 -0.70
N PHE A 85 -18.93 -5.51 0.45
CA PHE A 85 -18.34 -6.39 1.47
C PHE A 85 -18.18 -7.85 1.01
N GLU A 86 -19.02 -8.31 0.09
CA GLU A 86 -19.04 -9.70 -0.37
C GLU A 86 -17.75 -10.08 -1.09
N TRP A 87 -17.27 -9.16 -1.95
CA TRP A 87 -16.20 -9.38 -2.93
C TRP A 87 -14.92 -8.61 -2.66
N ASN A 88 -14.85 -7.87 -1.54
CA ASN A 88 -13.65 -7.12 -1.14
C ASN A 88 -12.50 -8.05 -0.74
N VAL A 89 -11.50 -8.13 -1.61
CA VAL A 89 -10.31 -8.97 -1.47
C VAL A 89 -9.50 -8.57 -0.25
N ALA A 90 -9.29 -7.27 -0.02
CA ALA A 90 -8.52 -6.80 1.14
C ALA A 90 -9.16 -7.24 2.46
N MET A 91 -10.49 -7.12 2.58
CA MET A 91 -11.24 -7.58 3.75
C MET A 91 -11.10 -9.10 3.95
N ARG A 92 -11.15 -9.89 2.88
CA ARG A 92 -10.95 -11.34 2.96
C ARG A 92 -9.53 -11.72 3.36
N LEU A 93 -8.53 -11.04 2.82
CA LEU A 93 -7.12 -11.26 3.15
C LEU A 93 -6.81 -10.89 4.61
N ILE A 94 -7.38 -9.78 5.13
CA ILE A 94 -7.28 -9.42 6.56
C ILE A 94 -7.83 -10.56 7.44
N GLY A 95 -9.01 -11.09 7.09
CA GLY A 95 -9.56 -12.22 7.84
C GLY A 95 -8.70 -13.49 7.73
N THR A 96 -8.03 -13.71 6.59
CA THR A 96 -7.06 -14.81 6.46
C THR A 96 -5.81 -14.57 7.32
N LEU A 97 -5.30 -13.35 7.36
CA LEU A 97 -4.14 -12.97 8.15
C LEU A 97 -4.38 -13.23 9.64
N ASP A 98 -5.53 -12.80 10.17
CA ASP A 98 -5.98 -13.06 11.54
C ASP A 98 -5.95 -14.57 11.89
N ARG A 99 -6.50 -15.42 11.01
CA ARG A 99 -6.46 -16.88 11.21
C ARG A 99 -5.05 -17.46 11.15
N LEU A 100 -4.19 -16.95 10.27
CA LEU A 100 -2.81 -17.42 10.16
C LEU A 100 -2.01 -17.06 11.40
N MET A 101 -2.20 -15.86 11.95
CA MET A 101 -1.56 -15.43 13.19
C MET A 101 -1.96 -16.30 14.39
N ALA A 102 -3.24 -16.71 14.46
CA ALA A 102 -3.73 -17.57 15.54
C ALA A 102 -3.12 -19.00 15.53
N LYS A 103 -2.52 -19.44 14.42
CA LYS A 103 -1.99 -20.81 14.26
C LYS A 103 -0.55 -20.98 14.76
N GLY A 104 0.14 -19.89 15.09
CA GLY A 104 1.54 -19.88 15.50
C GLY A 104 2.53 -19.91 14.31
N SER A 105 3.81 -19.74 14.60
CA SER A 105 4.86 -19.74 13.56
C SER A 105 5.35 -21.16 13.28
N ASP A 106 5.05 -21.64 12.09
CA ASP A 106 5.85 -22.65 11.40
C ASP A 106 6.35 -22.02 10.09
N GLY A 107 7.50 -22.45 9.58
CA GLY A 107 8.09 -21.79 8.40
C GLY A 107 7.19 -21.81 7.16
N GLN A 108 6.17 -22.69 7.10
CA GLN A 108 5.18 -22.68 6.02
C GLN A 108 4.10 -21.63 6.25
N ASN A 109 3.66 -21.44 7.50
CA ASN A 109 2.71 -20.41 7.93
C ASN A 109 3.29 -19.01 7.71
N ASP A 110 4.58 -18.82 8.02
CA ASP A 110 5.29 -17.56 7.77
C ASP A 110 5.23 -17.17 6.27
N LEU A 111 5.41 -18.14 5.37
CA LEU A 111 5.28 -17.89 3.93
C LEU A 111 3.86 -17.50 3.51
N LEU A 112 2.83 -18.03 4.18
CA LEU A 112 1.44 -17.65 3.93
C LEU A 112 1.14 -16.24 4.45
N ILE A 113 1.69 -15.86 5.62
CA ILE A 113 1.58 -14.51 6.18
C ILE A 113 2.23 -13.50 5.22
N LEU A 114 3.46 -13.78 4.76
CA LEU A 114 4.16 -12.93 3.79
C LEU A 114 3.35 -12.75 2.49
N SER A 115 2.80 -13.84 1.96
CA SER A 115 1.97 -13.80 0.76
C SER A 115 0.67 -13.01 0.97
N ALA A 116 0.05 -13.11 2.16
CA ALA A 116 -1.15 -12.36 2.49
C ALA A 116 -0.85 -10.85 2.61
N LEU A 117 0.26 -10.47 3.26
CA LEU A 117 0.69 -9.07 3.39
C LEU A 117 0.96 -8.43 2.02
N ASP A 118 1.67 -9.13 1.12
CA ASP A 118 1.93 -8.65 -0.24
C ASP A 118 0.64 -8.44 -1.05
N LEU A 119 -0.29 -9.39 -0.97
CA LEU A 119 -1.59 -9.26 -1.63
C LEU A 119 -2.47 -8.16 -1.01
N ILE A 120 -2.39 -7.93 0.30
CA ILE A 120 -3.06 -6.79 0.94
C ILE A 120 -2.52 -5.49 0.35
N GLN A 121 -1.19 -5.33 0.24
CA GLN A 121 -0.59 -4.15 -0.38
C GLN A 121 -1.11 -3.94 -1.80
N GLY A 122 -1.05 -4.96 -2.65
CA GLY A 122 -1.56 -4.91 -4.02
C GLY A 122 -3.04 -4.53 -4.10
N ALA A 123 -3.88 -5.13 -3.24
CA ALA A 123 -5.31 -4.83 -3.20
C ALA A 123 -5.60 -3.39 -2.75
N LEU A 124 -4.86 -2.86 -1.77
CA LEU A 124 -4.98 -1.47 -1.31
C LEU A 124 -4.54 -0.45 -2.37
N LEU A 125 -3.53 -0.79 -3.17
CA LEU A 125 -3.06 0.06 -4.27
C LEU A 125 -4.04 0.07 -5.44
N LEU A 126 -4.63 -1.08 -5.78
CA LEU A 126 -5.62 -1.20 -6.85
C LEU A 126 -6.99 -0.63 -6.46
N HIS A 127 -7.35 -0.71 -5.18
CA HIS A 127 -8.59 -0.17 -4.64
C HIS A 127 -8.32 0.69 -3.39
N PRO A 128 -7.90 1.96 -3.57
CA PRO A 128 -7.62 2.88 -2.47
C PRO A 128 -8.74 3.01 -1.41
N PRO A 129 -10.05 2.95 -1.74
CA PRO A 129 -11.09 2.97 -0.72
C PRO A 129 -10.97 1.85 0.32
N SER A 130 -10.40 0.68 -0.03
CA SER A 130 -10.17 -0.42 0.92
C SER A 130 -9.21 -0.04 2.06
N LYS A 131 -8.42 1.03 1.94
CA LYS A 131 -7.58 1.51 3.05
C LYS A 131 -8.41 1.86 4.27
N SER A 132 -9.68 2.27 4.12
CA SER A 132 -10.55 2.59 5.26
C SER A 132 -10.78 1.40 6.20
N LEU A 133 -10.51 0.16 5.76
CA LEU A 133 -10.54 -1.02 6.62
C LEU A 133 -9.59 -0.90 7.81
N PHE A 134 -8.47 -0.18 7.68
CA PHE A 134 -7.47 0.02 8.73
C PHE A 134 -7.79 1.19 9.67
N SER A 135 -8.88 1.92 9.45
CA SER A 135 -9.42 2.86 10.46
C SER A 135 -10.13 2.16 11.61
N ARG A 136 -10.31 0.83 11.51
CA ARG A 136 -10.81 -0.03 12.58
C ARG A 136 -9.63 -0.52 13.39
N GLU A 137 -9.66 -0.27 14.70
CA GLU A 137 -8.57 -0.63 15.62
C GLU A 137 -8.17 -2.10 15.51
N GLN A 138 -9.15 -3.02 15.46
CA GLN A 138 -8.89 -4.45 15.32
C GLN A 138 -8.01 -4.79 14.11
N ASN A 139 -8.25 -4.14 12.97
CA ASN A 139 -7.49 -4.41 11.75
C ASN A 139 -6.09 -3.79 11.80
N MET A 140 -5.95 -2.63 12.46
CA MET A 140 -4.65 -1.99 12.65
C MET A 140 -3.79 -2.78 13.65
N ASN A 141 -4.38 -3.26 14.75
CA ASN A 141 -3.71 -4.10 15.73
C ASN A 141 -3.13 -5.38 15.11
N LEU A 142 -3.81 -6.00 14.13
CA LEU A 142 -3.23 -7.13 13.40
C LEU A 142 -1.86 -6.80 12.76
N LEU A 143 -1.68 -5.58 12.24
CA LEU A 143 -0.39 -5.15 11.71
C LEU A 143 0.61 -4.85 12.84
N LEU A 144 0.17 -4.23 13.94
CA LEU A 144 1.06 -3.95 15.08
C LEU A 144 1.56 -5.25 15.74
N ASP A 145 0.69 -6.24 15.91
CA ASP A 145 1.02 -7.56 16.47
C ASP A 145 2.06 -8.30 15.60
N LEU A 146 2.06 -8.09 14.27
CA LEU A 146 3.05 -8.67 13.37
C LEU A 146 4.43 -7.97 13.47
N LEU A 147 4.53 -6.81 14.12
CA LEU A 147 5.80 -6.15 14.42
C LEU A 147 6.45 -6.67 15.71
N GLU A 148 5.74 -7.46 16.51
CA GLU A 148 6.27 -7.99 17.76
C GLU A 148 7.58 -8.78 17.56
N PRO A 149 8.53 -8.74 18.53
CA PRO A 149 9.87 -9.31 18.36
C PRO A 149 9.94 -10.82 18.14
N PHE A 150 8.86 -11.56 18.40
CA PHE A 150 8.81 -13.00 18.16
C PHE A 150 8.64 -13.37 16.68
N ASN A 151 8.14 -12.43 15.86
CA ASN A 151 7.98 -12.64 14.43
C ASN A 151 9.35 -12.54 13.72
N CYS A 152 9.51 -13.30 12.64
CA CYS A 152 10.76 -13.28 11.89
C CYS A 152 10.97 -11.93 11.17
N PRO A 153 12.24 -11.53 10.92
CA PRO A 153 12.58 -10.26 10.28
C PRO A 153 11.87 -9.98 8.95
N ALA A 154 11.60 -11.03 8.17
CA ALA A 154 10.88 -10.93 6.90
C ALA A 154 9.43 -10.48 7.10
N ILE A 155 8.72 -11.04 8.09
CA ILE A 155 7.34 -10.65 8.43
C ILE A 155 7.33 -9.20 8.91
N GLN A 156 8.21 -8.83 9.84
CA GLN A 156 8.30 -7.45 10.34
C GLN A 156 8.54 -6.44 9.20
N SER A 157 9.46 -6.76 8.27
CA SER A 157 9.75 -5.91 7.12
C SER A 157 8.56 -5.78 6.16
N ALA A 158 7.87 -6.89 5.86
CA ALA A 158 6.68 -6.88 5.01
C ALA A 158 5.52 -6.11 5.67
N THR A 159 5.35 -6.26 6.98
CA THR A 159 4.34 -5.54 7.76
C THR A 159 4.57 -4.03 7.76
N LEU A 160 5.82 -3.58 7.92
CA LEU A 160 6.15 -2.14 7.82
C LEU A 160 5.76 -1.56 6.45
N LEU A 161 6.00 -2.31 5.36
CA LEU A 161 5.58 -1.88 4.03
C LEU A 161 4.05 -1.88 3.85
N THR A 162 3.37 -2.86 4.44
CA THR A 162 1.89 -2.90 4.49
C THR A 162 1.34 -1.71 5.27
N LEU A 163 1.95 -1.34 6.40
CA LEU A 163 1.61 -0.13 7.14
C LEU A 163 1.78 1.12 6.28
N VAL A 164 2.92 1.33 5.63
CA VAL A 164 3.10 2.48 4.71
C VAL A 164 1.97 2.54 3.69
N THR A 165 1.62 1.40 3.08
CA THR A 165 0.55 1.33 2.07
C THR A 165 -0.83 1.65 2.65
N ALA A 166 -1.12 1.20 3.87
CA ALA A 166 -2.36 1.48 4.56
C ALA A 166 -2.47 2.94 5.04
N LEU A 167 -1.36 3.57 5.39
CA LEU A 167 -1.32 4.92 5.98
C LEU A 167 -1.20 6.03 4.92
N ILE A 168 -0.52 5.78 3.80
CA ILE A 168 -0.27 6.80 2.78
C ILE A 168 -1.58 7.37 2.21
N ASP A 169 -1.65 8.70 2.13
CA ASP A 169 -2.84 9.49 1.76
C ASP A 169 -4.10 9.17 2.59
N THR A 170 -3.93 8.62 3.80
CA THR A 170 -5.06 8.25 4.68
C THR A 170 -4.80 8.69 6.14
N PRO A 171 -4.86 10.00 6.44
CA PRO A 171 -4.62 10.56 7.77
C PRO A 171 -5.37 9.86 8.89
N ARG A 172 -6.63 9.47 8.65
CA ARG A 172 -7.45 8.73 9.62
C ARG A 172 -6.82 7.41 10.07
N ASN A 173 -6.18 6.68 9.15
CA ASN A 173 -5.49 5.45 9.52
C ASN A 173 -4.23 5.77 10.33
N THR A 174 -3.54 6.88 10.02
CA THR A 174 -2.39 7.35 10.81
C THR A 174 -2.82 7.67 12.24
N ARG A 175 -3.97 8.35 12.42
CA ARG A 175 -4.54 8.59 13.76
C ARG A 175 -4.81 7.27 14.50
N THR A 176 -5.49 6.31 13.87
CA THR A 176 -5.74 4.99 14.47
C THR A 176 -4.46 4.24 14.83
N PHE A 177 -3.41 4.35 14.00
CA PHE A 177 -2.10 3.77 14.31
C PHE A 177 -1.46 4.42 15.55
N GLU A 178 -1.53 5.74 15.67
CA GLU A 178 -1.00 6.46 16.82
C GLU A 178 -1.78 6.19 18.11
N ASP A 179 -3.12 6.18 18.03
CA ASP A 179 -4.03 5.89 19.16
C ASP A 179 -3.81 4.48 19.74
N LEU A 180 -3.24 3.57 18.94
CA LEU A 180 -2.89 2.19 19.31
C LEU A 180 -1.41 2.03 19.67
N ASP A 181 -0.75 3.10 20.11
CA ASP A 181 0.66 3.10 20.50
C ASP A 181 1.61 2.64 19.38
N GLY A 182 1.21 2.80 18.11
CA GLY A 182 2.01 2.35 16.97
C GLY A 182 3.41 2.97 16.91
N LEU A 183 3.54 4.24 17.33
CA LEU A 183 4.84 4.92 17.45
C LEU A 183 5.72 4.28 18.53
N LEU A 184 5.14 3.92 19.67
CA LEU A 184 5.87 3.21 20.73
C LEU A 184 6.32 1.83 20.23
N THR A 185 5.47 1.09 19.53
CA THR A 185 5.80 -0.23 18.94
C THR A 185 6.97 -0.13 17.96
N VAL A 186 6.88 0.79 16.99
CA VAL A 186 7.92 1.01 15.97
C VAL A 186 9.25 1.45 16.60
N THR A 187 9.21 2.43 17.50
CA THR A 187 10.44 2.95 18.13
C THR A 187 11.05 1.95 19.11
N SER A 188 10.25 1.15 19.81
CA SER A 188 10.74 0.08 20.70
C SER A 188 11.44 -1.01 19.89
N LEU A 189 10.85 -1.43 18.77
CA LEU A 189 11.48 -2.36 17.84
C LEU A 189 12.79 -1.77 17.27
N PHE A 190 12.82 -0.47 16.94
CA PHE A 190 14.03 0.19 16.43
C PHE A 190 15.17 0.24 17.47
N LYS A 191 14.82 0.61 18.71
CA LYS A 191 15.76 0.71 19.85
C LYS A 191 16.31 -0.64 20.28
N SER A 192 15.55 -1.72 20.09
CA SER A 192 16.00 -3.05 20.50
C SER A 192 17.31 -3.45 19.82
N ARG A 193 18.20 -4.04 20.61
CA ARG A 193 19.49 -4.55 20.13
C ARG A 193 19.35 -5.88 19.38
N SER A 194 18.26 -6.61 19.61
CA SER A 194 18.00 -7.90 18.93
C SER A 194 17.41 -7.72 17.53
N THR A 195 16.92 -6.52 17.19
CA THR A 195 16.30 -6.26 15.89
C THR A 195 17.32 -6.36 14.76
N ALA A 196 16.98 -7.15 13.74
CA ALA A 196 17.81 -7.37 12.58
C ALA A 196 18.12 -6.06 11.84
N ARG A 197 19.32 -5.96 11.25
CA ARG A 197 19.77 -4.75 10.56
C ARG A 197 18.83 -4.32 9.42
N GLU A 198 18.31 -5.29 8.67
CA GLU A 198 17.36 -5.03 7.58
C GLU A 198 16.05 -4.41 8.08
N VAL A 199 15.52 -4.91 9.21
CA VAL A 199 14.32 -4.36 9.85
C VAL A 199 14.59 -2.95 10.37
N LYS A 200 15.77 -2.69 10.96
CA LYS A 200 16.16 -1.33 11.38
C LYS A 200 16.17 -0.34 10.22
N LEU A 201 16.63 -0.76 9.04
CA LEU A 201 16.59 0.08 7.84
C LEU A 201 15.13 0.37 7.43
N LYS A 202 14.25 -0.63 7.45
CA LYS A 202 12.82 -0.44 7.17
C LYS A 202 12.11 0.44 8.20
N LEU A 203 12.49 0.35 9.47
CA LEU A 203 11.96 1.22 10.52
C LEU A 203 12.37 2.68 10.29
N VAL A 204 13.61 2.94 9.89
CA VAL A 204 14.06 4.29 9.52
C VAL A 204 13.28 4.82 8.31
N GLU A 205 13.11 4.01 7.25
CA GLU A 205 12.26 4.38 6.10
C GLU A 205 10.83 4.71 6.53
N PHE A 206 10.24 3.91 7.43
CA PHE A 206 8.92 4.15 7.98
C PHE A 206 8.86 5.46 8.79
N LEU A 207 9.85 5.75 9.63
CA LEU A 207 9.91 6.99 10.41
C LEU A 207 10.03 8.23 9.51
N TYR A 208 10.83 8.14 8.43
CA TYR A 208 10.87 9.19 7.42
C TYR A 208 9.52 9.40 6.75
N PHE A 209 8.86 8.31 6.33
CA PHE A 209 7.49 8.37 5.79
C PHE A 209 6.51 9.02 6.78
N TYR A 210 6.54 8.62 8.04
CA TYR A 210 5.66 9.16 9.08
C TYR A 210 5.83 10.67 9.24
N LEU A 211 7.06 11.18 9.18
CA LEU A 211 7.36 12.62 9.33
C LEU A 211 7.04 13.45 8.07
N MET A 212 6.88 12.84 6.90
CA MET A 212 6.50 13.57 5.68
C MET A 212 5.10 14.20 5.80
N PRO A 213 4.82 15.34 5.15
CA PRO A 213 3.48 15.94 5.15
C PRO A 213 2.41 14.94 4.69
N GLU A 214 1.28 14.87 5.41
CA GLU A 214 0.23 13.88 5.13
C GLU A 214 -0.58 14.17 3.86
N MET A 215 -0.55 15.43 3.42
CA MET A 215 -1.21 15.90 2.21
C MET A 215 -0.21 16.71 1.38
N PRO A 216 -0.20 16.56 0.04
CA PRO A 216 0.63 17.41 -0.80
C PRO A 216 0.19 18.85 -0.67
N SER A 217 1.08 19.73 -0.19
CA SER A 217 0.87 21.17 -0.18
C SER A 217 0.76 21.65 -1.62
N ILE A 218 -0.45 21.98 -2.08
CA ILE A 218 -0.63 22.72 -3.33
C ILE A 218 -0.28 24.18 -2.98
N PRO A 219 0.76 24.79 -3.57
CA PRO A 219 1.05 26.19 -3.34
C PRO A 219 -0.18 27.02 -3.70
N ARG A 220 -0.70 27.80 -2.75
CA ARG A 220 -1.81 28.73 -3.02
C ARG A 220 -1.38 29.68 -4.14
N ALA A 221 -2.18 29.73 -5.21
CA ALA A 221 -1.93 30.52 -6.40
C ALA A 221 -2.19 32.03 -6.18
N ASP A 222 -1.60 32.62 -5.14
CA ASP A 222 -1.70 34.07 -4.87
C ASP A 222 -0.41 34.84 -5.16
N GLN A 223 0.54 34.25 -5.87
CA GLN A 223 1.63 35.00 -6.52
C GLN A 223 1.80 34.55 -7.96
N ARG A 224 1.20 35.32 -8.88
CA ARG A 224 1.62 35.33 -10.28
C ARG A 224 2.91 36.11 -10.36
N ASP A 225 3.96 35.50 -10.89
CA ASP A 225 4.79 36.15 -11.89
C ASP A 225 5.42 35.12 -12.84
N SER A 226 5.15 35.37 -14.11
CA SER A 226 5.69 34.85 -15.37
C SER A 226 6.93 33.94 -15.31
N VAL A 227 6.79 32.65 -15.64
CA VAL A 227 7.91 31.83 -16.15
C VAL A 227 7.44 30.91 -17.29
N PRO A 228 8.18 30.80 -18.41
CA PRO A 228 7.73 30.07 -19.60
C PRO A 228 7.68 28.57 -19.36
N GLY A 229 6.63 27.93 -19.87
CA GLY A 229 6.39 26.50 -19.78
C GLY A 229 7.46 25.68 -20.50
N MET A 230 8.38 25.11 -19.73
CA MET A 230 9.15 23.93 -20.07
C MET A 230 9.70 23.37 -18.75
N LEU A 231 9.51 22.06 -18.51
CA LEU A 231 9.92 21.31 -17.31
C LEU A 231 8.91 21.24 -16.15
N GLN A 232 7.67 20.81 -16.42
CA GLN A 232 6.90 20.07 -15.42
C GLN A 232 6.66 18.63 -15.89
N ARG A 233 7.65 17.78 -15.63
CA ARG A 233 7.46 16.33 -15.50
C ARG A 233 7.65 15.98 -14.04
N SER A 234 6.58 16.17 -13.26
CA SER A 234 6.48 15.68 -11.88
C SER A 234 5.30 14.70 -11.75
N PRO A 235 5.35 13.74 -10.80
CA PRO A 235 4.40 12.62 -10.69
C PRO A 235 2.98 13.03 -10.23
N SER A 236 2.76 14.34 -10.03
CA SER A 236 1.59 14.94 -9.41
C SER A 236 0.29 14.87 -10.24
N LYS A 237 0.28 14.16 -11.38
CA LYS A 237 -0.93 13.86 -12.16
C LYS A 237 -1.65 12.57 -11.73
N LEU A 238 -1.06 11.78 -10.82
CA LEU A 238 -1.57 10.46 -10.42
C LEU A 238 -2.78 10.53 -9.46
N ALA A 239 -2.79 11.45 -8.50
CA ALA A 239 -3.92 11.57 -7.56
C ALA A 239 -5.12 12.33 -8.17
N GLY A 240 -4.87 13.26 -9.10
CA GLY A 240 -5.91 14.14 -9.66
C GLY A 240 -6.96 13.40 -10.51
N ALA A 241 -6.56 12.40 -11.29
CA ALA A 241 -7.46 11.76 -12.25
C ALA A 241 -8.50 10.82 -11.60
N PHE A 242 -8.13 10.14 -10.50
CA PHE A 242 -9.04 9.25 -9.77
C PHE A 242 -9.72 9.94 -8.57
N ALA A 243 -9.07 10.94 -7.96
CA ALA A 243 -9.69 11.70 -6.87
C ALA A 243 -10.66 12.78 -7.35
N ALA A 244 -10.58 13.28 -8.60
CA ALA A 244 -11.48 14.34 -9.08
C ALA A 244 -12.96 13.91 -9.13
N GLU A 245 -13.23 12.65 -9.45
CA GLU A 245 -14.61 12.10 -9.46
C GLU A 245 -15.17 11.98 -8.03
N SER A 246 -14.32 11.57 -7.07
CA SER A 246 -14.71 11.38 -5.66
C SER A 246 -14.72 12.70 -4.86
N ARG A 247 -13.83 13.65 -5.17
CA ARG A 247 -13.74 14.99 -4.52
C ARG A 247 -14.93 15.88 -4.83
N ARG A 248 -15.56 15.75 -6.01
CA ARG A 248 -16.77 16.54 -6.34
C ARG A 248 -17.96 16.26 -5.42
N LYS A 249 -17.94 15.17 -4.64
CA LYS A 249 -19.01 14.82 -3.69
C LYS A 249 -18.64 15.02 -2.21
N ARG A 250 -17.41 15.45 -1.91
CA ARG A 250 -16.86 15.48 -0.53
C ARG A 250 -16.25 16.84 -0.12
N SER A 251 -16.62 17.96 -0.75
CA SER A 251 -16.21 19.28 -0.28
C SER A 251 -17.04 19.74 0.93
N GLY A 252 -16.81 19.11 2.08
CA GLY A 252 -17.35 19.54 3.36
C GLY A 252 -16.31 19.35 4.46
N SER A 253 -15.50 20.39 4.70
CA SER A 253 -14.90 20.84 5.97
C SER A 253 -14.35 19.88 7.06
N VAL A 254 -14.31 18.56 6.87
CA VAL A 254 -13.95 17.58 7.92
C VAL A 254 -12.50 17.07 7.82
N ASP A 255 -11.90 17.07 6.62
CA ASP A 255 -10.53 16.55 6.43
C ASP A 255 -9.44 17.42 7.09
N GLY A 256 -9.69 18.72 7.32
CA GLY A 256 -8.72 19.63 7.93
C GLY A 256 -8.51 19.42 9.43
N GLU A 257 -9.41 18.69 10.11
CA GLU A 257 -9.32 18.42 11.55
C GLU A 257 -8.57 17.10 11.85
N ILE A 258 -8.33 16.27 10.84
CA ILE A 258 -7.72 14.93 10.99
C ILE A 258 -6.23 14.94 10.62
N THR A 259 -5.78 15.89 9.79
CA THR A 259 -4.39 15.97 9.34
C THR A 259 -3.49 16.65 10.35
N LEU A 260 -2.32 16.06 10.64
CA LEU A 260 -1.28 16.69 11.43
C LEU A 260 -0.14 17.25 10.58
N THR A 261 0.41 18.37 11.04
CA THR A 261 1.64 18.97 10.53
C THR A 261 2.87 18.11 10.83
N THR A 262 3.98 18.36 10.14
CA THR A 262 5.24 17.68 10.42
C THR A 262 5.74 17.99 11.83
N GLU A 263 5.52 19.21 12.32
CA GLU A 263 5.89 19.65 13.66
C GLU A 263 5.10 18.88 14.75
N GLU A 264 3.78 18.76 14.62
CA GLU A 264 2.95 18.00 15.56
C GLU A 264 3.35 16.52 15.58
N LYS A 265 3.63 15.93 14.42
CA LYS A 265 4.11 14.55 14.33
C LYS A 265 5.51 14.37 14.92
N GLN A 266 6.39 15.36 14.77
CA GLN A 266 7.68 15.39 15.43
C GLN A 266 7.52 15.39 16.96
N GLU A 267 6.59 16.20 17.49
CA GLU A 267 6.30 16.23 18.93
C GLU A 267 5.82 14.87 19.44
N LEU A 268 4.88 14.22 18.74
CA LEU A 268 4.43 12.86 19.09
C LEU A 268 5.56 11.84 19.07
N LEU A 269 6.40 11.86 18.02
CA LEU A 269 7.53 10.92 17.91
C LEU A 269 8.60 11.17 18.99
N SER A 270 8.81 12.43 19.39
CA SER A 270 9.79 12.83 20.41
C SER A 270 9.51 12.24 21.79
N GLN A 271 8.25 11.88 22.07
CA GLN A 271 7.85 11.18 23.31
C GLN A 271 8.46 9.77 23.40
N HIS A 272 8.82 9.16 22.26
CA HIS A 272 9.30 7.79 22.20
C HIS A 272 10.75 7.65 21.71
N LEU A 273 11.29 8.67 21.04
CA LEU A 273 12.64 8.69 20.50
C LEU A 273 13.31 10.05 20.80
N SER A 274 14.53 10.04 21.33
CA SER A 274 15.25 11.27 21.73
C SER A 274 16.07 11.93 20.60
N SER A 275 16.12 11.32 19.42
CA SER A 275 16.97 11.73 18.29
C SER A 275 16.12 12.14 17.07
N VAL A 276 14.93 12.67 17.30
CA VAL A 276 13.98 13.00 16.22
C VAL A 276 14.47 14.21 15.42
N GLU A 277 15.16 15.14 16.08
CA GLU A 277 15.73 16.33 15.47
C GLU A 277 16.72 15.97 14.35
N ASP A 278 17.55 14.94 14.55
CA ASP A 278 18.49 14.45 13.55
C ASP A 278 17.74 13.83 12.36
N LEU A 279 16.68 13.05 12.59
CA LEU A 279 15.84 12.50 11.52
C LEU A 279 15.17 13.62 10.69
N VAL A 280 14.62 14.63 11.36
CA VAL A 280 13.95 15.76 10.68
C VAL A 280 14.96 16.58 9.87
N LYS A 281 16.15 16.80 10.43
CA LYS A 281 17.24 17.48 9.74
C LYS A 281 17.67 16.69 8.50
N ASP A 282 17.89 15.38 8.64
CA ASP A 282 18.27 14.49 7.55
C ASP A 282 17.20 14.47 6.44
N LEU A 283 15.92 14.43 6.81
CA LEU A 283 14.80 14.48 5.86
C LEU A 283 14.80 15.77 5.04
N ARG A 284 15.03 16.92 5.70
CA ARG A 284 15.12 18.24 5.05
C ARG A 284 16.33 18.36 4.12
N THR A 285 17.46 17.76 4.48
CA THR A 285 18.69 17.81 3.67
C THR A 285 18.72 16.80 2.51
N CYS A 286 18.19 15.60 2.73
CA CYS A 286 18.30 14.49 1.76
C CYS A 286 17.19 14.49 0.71
N ALA A 287 16.07 15.18 0.96
CA ALA A 287 14.89 15.19 0.08
C ALA A 287 14.61 13.79 -0.56
N PRO A 288 14.48 12.72 0.25
CA PRO A 288 14.64 11.33 -0.19
C PRO A 288 13.67 10.87 -1.28
N PHE A 289 12.59 11.63 -1.53
CA PHE A 289 11.58 11.34 -2.57
C PHE A 289 11.35 12.51 -3.55
N GLY A 290 12.30 13.44 -3.71
CA GLY A 290 12.27 14.41 -4.81
C GLY A 290 11.64 15.78 -4.49
N GLY A 291 12.01 16.38 -3.35
CA GLY A 291 12.04 17.83 -3.20
C GLY A 291 10.70 18.58 -3.24
N VAL A 292 9.66 18.07 -2.59
CA VAL A 292 8.47 18.87 -2.26
C VAL A 292 8.38 19.00 -0.74
N VAL A 293 9.27 19.80 -0.18
CA VAL A 293 9.14 20.30 1.21
C VAL A 293 9.34 21.80 1.13
N CYS A 294 8.22 22.52 1.11
CA CYS A 294 7.99 23.90 1.54
C CYS A 294 6.50 24.20 1.37
#